data_AF-A0A645IG38-F1
#
_entry.id   AF-A0A645IG38-F1
#
_cell.length_a   1.000
_cell.length_b   1.000
_cell.length_c   1.000
_cell.angle_alpha   90.00
_cell.angle_beta   90.00
_cell.angle_gamma   90.00
#
_symmetry.space_group_name_H-M   'P 1'
#
loop_
_entity.id
_entity.type
_entity.pdbx_description
1 polymer ?
#
loop_
_entity_poly.entity_id
_entity_poly.type
_entity_poly.pdbx_seq_one_letter_code
_entity_poly.pdbx_strand_id
1 'polypeptide(L)' 'MNERKVIEKAKWLLVEKMKMSEPEAIRYIQKRAMNLRLPQLRVAEGLIETYK' A
#
# COMPACT_ATOMS: atom_id res chain seq x y z
N MET A 1 -7.21 -12.02 9.47
CA MET A 1 -6.23 -10.93 9.32
C MET A 1 -7.01 -9.68 8.91
N ASN A 2 -6.94 -8.58 9.66
CA ASN A 2 -7.80 -7.42 9.36
C ASN A 2 -7.23 -6.66 8.16
N GLU A 3 -7.89 -6.75 7.01
CA GLU A 3 -7.44 -6.14 5.75
C GLU A 3 -7.13 -4.64 5.90
N ARG A 4 -7.95 -3.93 6.67
CA ARG A 4 -7.74 -2.51 7.01
C ARG A 4 -6.39 -2.25 7.68
N LYS A 5 -5.96 -3.12 8.60
CA LYS A 5 -4.67 -2.97 9.30
C LYS A 5 -3.49 -3.18 8.35
N VAL A 6 -3.61 -4.07 7.37
CA VAL A 6 -2.56 -4.33 6.37
C VAL A 6 -2.42 -3.12 5.43
N ILE A 7 -3.55 -2.61 4.93
CA ILE A 7 -3.57 -1.43 4.06
C ILE A 7 -3.01 -0.20 4.80
N GLU A 8 -3.38 -0.01 6.07
CA GLU A 8 -2.87 1.10 6.87
C GLU A 8 -1.36 1.01 7.13
N LYS A 9 -0.84 -0.17 7.41
CA LYS A 9 0.62 -0.38 7.52
C LYS A 9 1.34 -0.08 6.22
N ALA A 10 0.83 -0.57 5.09
CA ALA A 10 1.41 -0.28 3.78
C ALA A 10 1.40 1.22 3.47
N LYS A 11 0.33 1.93 3.85
CA LYS A 11 0.22 3.39 3.71
C LYS A 11 1.31 4.12 4.49
N TRP A 12 1.51 3.78 5.77
CA TRP A 12 2.57 4.39 6.59
C TRP A 12 3.97 4.10 6.07
N LEU A 13 4.23 2.87 5.60
CA LEU A 13 5.49 2.51 4.94
C LEU A 13 5.77 3.36 3.69
N LEU A 14 4.75 3.63 2.86
CA LEU A 14 4.90 4.51 1.71
C LEU A 14 5.18 5.96 2.11
N VAL A 15 4.52 6.45 3.17
CA VAL A 15 4.76 7.79 3.71
C VAL A 15 6.21 7.91 4.21
N GLU A 16 6.70 6.94 4.97
CA GLU A 16 8.06 6.97 5.53
C GLU A 16 9.15 6.75 4.47
N LYS A 17 8.99 5.75 3.61
CA LYS A 17 10.05 5.34 2.67
C LYS A 17 10.03 6.15 1.38
N MET A 18 8.84 6.50 0.88
CA MET A 18 8.70 7.25 -0.38
C MET A 18 8.39 8.74 -0.16
N LYS A 19 8.34 9.21 1.09
CA LYS A 19 8.00 10.61 1.46
C LYS A 19 6.70 11.09 0.82
N MET A 20 5.76 10.16 0.60
CA MET A 20 4.44 10.46 0.03
C MET A 20 3.52 11.02 1.12
N SER A 21 2.59 11.88 0.73
CA SER A 21 1.46 12.24 1.60
C SER A 21 0.45 11.10 1.69
N GLU A 22 -0.38 11.09 2.73
CA GLU A 22 -1.44 10.09 2.91
C GLU A 22 -2.34 9.89 1.67
N PRO A 23 -2.87 10.96 1.01
CA PRO A 23 -3.67 10.81 -0.20
C PRO A 23 -2.88 10.31 -1.41
N GLU A 24 -1.56 10.52 -1.45
CA GLU A 24 -0.69 9.97 -2.50
C GLU A 24 -0.43 8.48 -2.28
N ALA A 25 -0.18 8.06 -1.04
CA ALA A 25 0.00 6.66 -0.68
C ALA A 25 -1.25 5.82 -1.01
N ILE A 26 -2.45 6.35 -0.72
CA ILE A 26 -3.72 5.71 -1.09
C ILE A 26 -3.84 5.57 -2.62
N ARG A 27 -3.62 6.68 -3.36
CA ARG A 27 -3.65 6.66 -4.83
C ARG A 27 -2.61 5.71 -5.41
N TYR A 28 -1.43 5.60 -4.79
CA TYR A 28 -0.39 4.69 -5.20
C TYR A 28 -0.84 3.23 -5.07
N ILE A 29 -1.40 2.83 -3.93
CA ILE A 29 -1.93 1.48 -3.71
C ILE A 29 -3.05 1.17 -4.70
N GLN A 30 -3.98 2.10 -4.93
CA GLN A 30 -5.07 1.94 -5.89
C GLN A 30 -4.55 1.78 -7.33
N LYS A 31 -3.62 2.64 -7.76
CA LYS A 31 -3.01 2.59 -9.09
C LYS A 31 -2.24 1.28 -9.31
N ARG A 32 -1.49 0.84 -8.30
CA ARG A 32 -0.77 -0.45 -8.32
C ARG A 32 -1.74 -1.63 -8.38
N ALA A 33 -2.84 -1.59 -7.63
CA ALA A 33 -3.90 -2.61 -7.68
C ALA A 33 -4.53 -2.71 -9.08
N MET A 34 -4.83 -1.58 -9.71
CA MET A 34 -5.36 -1.55 -11.08
C MET A 34 -4.36 -2.11 -12.10
N ASN A 35 -3.10 -1.65 -12.05
CA ASN A 35 -2.06 -2.09 -12.98
C ASN A 35 -1.77 -3.60 -12.88
N LEU A 36 -1.76 -4.13 -11.66
CA LEU A 36 -1.51 -5.55 -11.41
C LEU A 36 -2.78 -6.41 -11.52
N ARG A 37 -3.97 -5.79 -11.62
CA ARG A 37 -5.28 -6.45 -11.54
C ARG A 37 -5.41 -7.32 -10.29
N LEU A 38 -4.88 -6.82 -9.17
CA LEU A 38 -4.89 -7.51 -7.87
C LEU A 38 -5.72 -6.71 -6.84
N PRO A 39 -6.30 -7.38 -5.84
CA PRO A 39 -6.92 -6.70 -4.71
C PRO A 39 -5.92 -5.79 -3.98
N GLN A 40 -6.40 -4.66 -3.45
CA GLN A 40 -5.57 -3.71 -2.68
C GLN A 40 -4.86 -4.39 -1.49
N LEU A 41 -5.49 -5.41 -0.89
CA LEU A 41 -4.89 -6.21 0.17
C LEU A 41 -3.58 -6.88 -0.30
N ARG A 42 -3.60 -7.56 -1.45
CA ARG A 42 -2.42 -8.26 -2.00
C ARG A 42 -1.32 -7.29 -2.36
N VAL A 43 -1.68 -6.11 -2.87
CA VAL A 43 -0.73 -5.04 -3.14
C VAL A 43 -0.13 -4.50 -1.84
N ALA A 44 -0.95 -4.27 -0.81
CA ALA A 44 -0.48 -3.81 0.49
C ALA A 44 0.45 -4.83 1.17
N GLU A 45 0.14 -6.13 1.09
CA GLU A 45 1.02 -7.20 1.55
C GLU A 45 2.37 -7.17 0.81
N GLY A 46 2.35 -7.10 -0.52
CA GLY A 46 3.58 -7.03 -1.32
C GLY A 46 4.40 -5.77 -1.05
N LEU A 47 3.75 -4.62 -0.80
CA LEU A 47 4.44 -3.40 -0.40
C LEU A 47 5.09 -3.53 0.96
N ILE A 48 4.41 -4.14 1.93
CA ILE A 48 5.00 -4.41 3.24
C ILE A 48 6.21 -5.32 3.08
N GLU A 49 6.12 -6.38 2.29
CA GLU A 49 7.24 -7.30 2.04
C GLU A 49 8.42 -6.62 1.33
N THR A 50 8.14 -5.74 0.36
CA THR A 50 9.17 -5.03 -0.42
C THR A 50 9.92 -3.98 0.41
N TYR A 51 9.24 -3.32 1.35
CA TYR A 51 9.79 -2.19 2.12
C TYR A 51 10.10 -2.51 3.59
N LYS A 52 9.91 -3.76 4.01
CA LYS A 52 10.32 -4.26 5.33
C LYS A 52 11.84 -4.17 5.52
#